data_AF-W1S7I1-F1
#
_entry.id   AF-W1S7I1-F1
#
_cell.length_a   1.000
_cell.length_b   1.000
_cell.length_c   1.000
_cell.angle_alpha   90.00
_cell.angle_beta   90.00
_cell.angle_gamma   90.00
#
_symmetry.space_group_name_H-M   'P 1'
#
loop_
_entity.id
_entity.type
_entity.pdbx_description
1 polymer ?
#
loop_
_entity_poly.entity_id
_entity_poly.type
_entity_poly.pdbx_seq_one_letter_code
_entity_poly.pdbx_strand_id
1 'polypeptide(L)'
;MTITRLWAGTEGKVYVQISDSLAPLDCTPLNSEYMTLLRSDTNSDWIYATLLTSLTAAAGKLERIRIVEGSSGCTISYVWQKQQP
;
A
#
# COMPACT_ATOMS: atom_id res chain seq x y z
N MET A 1 -4.87 9.23 6.17
CA MET A 1 -3.96 8.38 5.39
C MET A 1 -3.35 9.10 4.20
N THR A 2 -2.03 9.26 4.25
CA THR A 2 -1.19 9.73 3.13
C THR A 2 -0.07 8.72 2.92
N ILE A 3 0.26 8.39 1.67
CA ILE A 3 1.45 7.57 1.37
C ILE A 3 2.69 8.47 1.50
N THR A 4 3.63 8.09 2.35
CA THR A 4 4.85 8.87 2.63
C THR A 4 6.05 8.33 1.86
N ARG A 5 6.07 7.01 1.58
CA ARG A 5 7.10 6.36 0.77
C ARG A 5 6.51 5.21 -0.05
N LEU A 6 6.97 5.11 -1.30
CA LEU A 6 6.68 4.01 -2.21
C LEU A 6 7.96 3.67 -2.97
N TRP A 7 8.49 2.46 -2.82
CA TRP A 7 9.67 2.05 -3.60
C TRP A 7 9.69 0.56 -3.90
N ALA A 8 10.30 0.20 -5.03
CA ALA A 8 10.53 -1.19 -5.41
C ALA A 8 11.67 -1.78 -4.57
N GLY A 9 11.37 -2.80 -3.78
CA GLY A 9 12.32 -3.54 -2.97
C GLY A 9 12.84 -4.81 -3.67
N THR A 10 13.57 -5.62 -2.90
CA THR A 10 14.05 -6.93 -3.34
C THR A 10 12.90 -7.95 -3.35
N GLU A 11 13.14 -9.13 -3.94
CA GLU A 11 12.18 -10.26 -3.93
C GLU A 11 10.81 -9.96 -4.55
N GLY A 12 10.74 -8.99 -5.48
CA GLY A 12 9.48 -8.65 -6.14
C GLY A 12 8.46 -8.00 -5.21
N LYS A 13 8.90 -7.35 -4.13
CA LYS A 13 8.03 -6.60 -3.21
C LYS A 13 8.16 -5.12 -3.49
N VAL A 14 7.03 -4.40 -3.44
CA VAL A 14 7.02 -2.93 -3.31
C VAL A 14 6.75 -2.61 -1.85
N TYR A 15 7.52 -1.70 -1.27
CA TYR A 15 7.33 -1.25 0.10
C TYR A 15 6.51 0.03 0.11
N VAL A 16 5.50 0.05 0.98
CA VAL A 16 4.52 1.14 1.08
C VAL A 16 4.49 1.60 2.53
N GLN A 17 4.83 2.87 2.74
CA GLN A 17 4.71 3.53 4.03
C GLN A 17 3.58 4.55 3.97
N ILE A 18 2.76 4.59 5.02
CA ILE A 18 1.72 5.60 5.21
C ILE A 18 1.99 6.43 6.46
N SER A 19 1.35 7.60 6.53
CA SER A 19 1.41 8.50 7.69
C SER A 19 0.77 7.94 8.96
N ASP A 20 -0.17 7.02 8.80
CA ASP A 20 -1.01 6.53 9.89
C ASP A 20 -0.38 5.27 10.52
N SER A 21 -0.67 5.01 11.80
CA SER A 21 -0.14 3.82 12.48
C SER A 21 -0.71 2.53 11.89
N LEU A 22 0.16 1.52 11.69
CA LEU A 22 -0.24 0.17 11.26
C LEU A 22 -0.66 -0.73 12.43
N ALA A 23 -0.49 -0.30 13.68
CA ALA A 23 -0.82 -1.09 14.87
C ALA A 23 -2.28 -1.60 14.93
N PRO A 24 -3.30 -0.90 14.39
CA PRO A 24 -4.67 -1.41 14.36
C PRO A 24 -4.94 -2.50 13.32
N LEU A 25 -3.99 -2.79 12.42
CA LEU A 25 -4.17 -3.79 11.37
C LEU A 25 -3.85 -5.19 11.90
N ASP A 26 -4.64 -6.17 11.47
CA ASP A 26 -4.36 -7.59 11.73
C ASP A 26 -3.28 -8.11 10.77
N CYS A 27 -2.02 -7.71 10.99
CA CYS A 27 -0.85 -8.17 10.24
C CYS A 27 0.45 -7.83 10.98
N THR A 28 1.59 -8.37 10.51
CA THR A 28 2.92 -7.97 11.00
C THR A 28 3.61 -7.09 9.96
N PRO A 29 3.84 -5.78 10.21
CA PRO A 29 4.51 -4.91 9.25
C PRO A 29 5.97 -5.33 9.00
N LEU A 30 6.44 -5.12 7.78
CA LEU A 30 7.85 -5.33 7.45
C LEU A 30 8.67 -4.22 8.11
N ASN A 31 9.73 -4.60 8.84
CA ASN A 31 10.58 -3.68 9.61
C ASN A 31 9.78 -2.73 10.54
N SER A 32 8.62 -3.19 11.02
CA SER A 32 7.70 -2.42 11.88
C SER A 32 7.10 -1.16 11.25
N GLU A 33 7.30 -0.92 9.95
CA GLU A 33 6.89 0.34 9.30
C GLU A 33 6.21 0.17 7.95
N TYR A 34 6.47 -0.93 7.23
CA TYR A 34 6.07 -1.06 5.82
C TYR A 34 4.97 -2.09 5.64
N MET A 35 3.99 -1.72 4.81
CA MET A 35 3.16 -2.66 4.08
C MET A 35 3.90 -3.10 2.81
N THR A 36 3.51 -4.25 2.27
CA THR A 36 4.13 -4.83 1.08
C THR A 36 3.08 -5.03 0.00
N LEU A 37 3.48 -4.86 -1.26
CA LEU A 37 2.71 -5.30 -2.41
C LEU A 37 3.55 -6.32 -3.17
N LEU A 38 3.00 -7.50 -3.40
CA LEU A 38 3.69 -8.57 -4.10
C LEU A 38 3.49 -8.41 -5.61
N ARG A 39 4.58 -8.34 -6.37
CA ARG A 39 4.53 -8.26 -7.84
C ARG A 39 3.98 -9.54 -8.49
N SER A 40 3.96 -10.65 -7.76
CA SER A 40 3.36 -11.90 -8.22
C SER A 40 1.83 -11.85 -8.27
N ASP A 41 1.19 -10.88 -7.60
CA ASP A 41 -0.26 -10.78 -7.57
C ASP A 41 -0.77 -10.22 -8.90
N THR A 42 -1.83 -10.83 -9.44
CA THR A 42 -2.41 -10.48 -10.76
C THR A 42 -2.74 -8.99 -10.92
N ASN A 43 -3.05 -8.31 -9.82
CA ASN A 43 -3.46 -6.91 -9.81
C ASN A 43 -2.37 -5.96 -9.30
N SER A 44 -1.12 -6.41 -9.14
CA SER A 44 -0.04 -5.62 -8.54
C SER A 44 0.19 -4.31 -9.28
N ASP A 45 0.17 -4.34 -10.60
CA ASP A 45 0.45 -3.15 -11.42
C ASP A 45 -0.63 -2.07 -11.27
N TRP A 46 -1.90 -2.49 -11.18
CA TRP A 46 -3.03 -1.59 -10.93
C TRP A 46 -2.96 -0.96 -9.54
N ILE A 47 -2.67 -1.77 -8.52
CA ILE A 47 -2.52 -1.29 -7.15
C ILE A 47 -1.32 -0.33 -7.06
N TYR A 48 -0.19 -0.69 -7.66
CA TYR A 48 1.01 0.14 -7.70
C TYR A 48 0.73 1.49 -8.36
N ALA A 49 0.09 1.50 -9.53
CA ALA A 49 -0.27 2.74 -10.23
C ALA A 49 -1.16 3.64 -9.35
N THR A 50 -2.15 3.06 -8.69
CA THR A 50 -3.07 3.79 -7.79
C THR A 50 -2.34 4.37 -6.57
N LEU A 51 -1.43 3.60 -5.97
CA LEU A 51 -0.58 4.07 -4.87
C LEU A 51 0.35 5.19 -5.35
N LEU A 52 0.96 5.06 -6.52
CA LEU A 52 1.86 6.05 -7.10
C LEU A 52 1.13 7.36 -7.39
N THR A 53 -0.06 7.30 -7.99
CA THR A 53 -0.93 8.48 -8.21
C THR A 53 -1.29 9.17 -6.90
N SER A 54 -1.58 8.41 -5.84
CA SER A 54 -1.85 9.02 -4.53
C SER A 54 -0.60 9.60 -3.87
N LEU A 55 0.59 9.03 -4.10
CA LEU A 55 1.86 9.57 -3.59
C LEU A 55 2.19 10.90 -4.29
N THR A 56 2.00 10.98 -5.60
CA THR A 56 2.31 12.18 -6.39
C THR A 56 1.18 13.22 -6.38
N ALA A 57 0.02 12.87 -5.82
CA ALA A 57 -1.12 13.72 -5.51
C ALA A 57 -1.57 14.67 -6.64
N ALA A 58 -1.36 14.27 -7.90
CA ALA A 58 -1.87 14.99 -9.07
C ALA A 58 -3.37 14.73 -9.33
N ALA A 59 -3.98 13.69 -8.74
CA ALA A 59 -5.35 13.27 -9.09
C ALA A 59 -6.22 12.68 -7.96
N GLY A 60 -5.78 12.66 -6.70
CA GLY A 60 -6.63 12.21 -5.59
C GLY A 60 -5.89 11.63 -4.39
N LYS A 61 -6.51 11.71 -3.21
CA LYS A 61 -6.03 11.06 -1.98
C LYS A 61 -6.58 9.64 -1.92
N LEU A 62 -5.74 8.67 -1.54
CA LEU A 62 -6.20 7.32 -1.25
C LEU A 62 -7.20 7.35 -0.09
N GLU A 63 -8.37 6.73 -0.28
CA GLU A 63 -9.41 6.65 0.75
C GLU A 63 -9.22 5.40 1.62
N ARG A 64 -8.81 4.28 1.01
CA ARG A 64 -8.66 3.01 1.73
C ARG A 64 -7.52 2.15 1.17
N ILE A 65 -6.80 1.49 2.09
CA ILE A 65 -5.93 0.34 1.82
C ILE A 65 -6.52 -0.84 2.58
N ARG A 66 -6.66 -1.99 1.92
CA ARG A 66 -6.95 -3.27 2.56
C ARG A 66 -5.74 -4.18 2.46
N ILE A 67 -5.41 -4.81 3.57
CA ILE A 67 -4.37 -5.82 3.70
C ILE A 67 -4.97 -7.23 3.73
N VAL A 68 -4.15 -8.23 3.45
CA VAL A 68 -4.42 -9.64 3.74
C VAL A 68 -4.23 -9.84 5.24
N GLU A 69 -5.30 -10.22 5.95
CA GLU A 69 -5.29 -10.43 7.40
C GLU A 69 -4.34 -11.58 7.79
N GLY A 70 -3.65 -11.43 8.93
CA GLY A 70 -2.64 -12.35 9.43
C GLY A 70 -1.34 -12.41 8.62
N SER A 71 -1.18 -11.58 7.57
CA SER A 71 0.00 -11.64 6.70
C SER A 71 1.28 -11.08 7.33
N SER A 72 2.43 -11.67 6.96
CA SER A 72 3.74 -11.07 7.19
C SER A 72 4.01 -9.99 6.13
N GLY A 73 4.53 -8.85 6.56
CA GLY A 73 4.75 -7.67 5.73
C GLY A 73 3.48 -6.88 5.41
N CYS A 74 2.34 -7.16 6.06
CA CYS A 74 1.06 -6.49 5.80
C CYS A 74 0.77 -6.38 4.29
N THR A 75 0.63 -7.53 3.63
CA THR A 75 0.49 -7.60 2.17
C THR A 75 -0.80 -6.88 1.75
N ILE A 76 -0.71 -5.95 0.81
CA ILE A 76 -1.83 -5.17 0.30
C ILE A 76 -2.68 -6.05 -0.62
N SER A 77 -3.96 -6.18 -0.29
CA SER A 77 -4.95 -6.90 -1.10
C SER A 77 -5.58 -5.98 -2.15
N TYR A 78 -6.00 -4.78 -1.76
CA TYR A 78 -6.54 -3.78 -2.68
C TYR A 78 -6.47 -2.37 -2.10
N VAL A 79 -6.66 -1.39 -2.98
CA VAL A 79 -6.72 0.04 -2.64
C VAL A 79 -7.91 0.70 -3.32
N TRP A 80 -8.37 1.80 -2.76
CA TRP A 80 -9.46 2.59 -3.33
C TRP A 80 -9.19 4.10 -3.17
N GLN A 81 -9.37 4.85 -4.25
CA GLN A 81 -9.40 6.31 -4.27
C GLN A 81 -10.83 6.80 -4.40
N LYS A 82 -11.18 7.86 -3.67
CA LYS A 82 -12.44 8.56 -3.88
C LYS A 82 -12.37 9.29 -5.22
N GLN A 83 -13.38 9.15 -6.08
CA GLN A 83 -13.52 10.04 -7.24
C GLN A 83 -13.63 11.48 -6.73
N GLN A 84 -12.72 12.35 -7.16
CA GLN A 84 -12.91 13.79 -7.01
C GLN A 84 -14.10 14.19 -7.90
N PRO A 85 -15.12 14.89 -7.37
CA PRO A 85 -16.23 15.39 -8.17
C PRO A 85 -15.76 16.41 -9.21
#